data_AF-A0AAW3EZL8-F1
#
_entry.id   AF-A0AAW3EZL8-F1
#
_cell.length_a   1.000
_cell.length_b   1.000
_cell.length_c   1.000
_cell.angle_alpha   90.00
_cell.angle_beta   90.00
_cell.angle_gamma   90.00
#
_symmetry.space_group_name_H-M   'P 1'
#
loop_
_entity.id
_entity.type
_entity.pdbx_description
1 polymer ?
#
loop_
_entity_poly.entity_id
_entity_poly.type
_entity_poly.pdbx_seq_one_letter_code
_entity_poly.pdbx_strand_id
1 'polypeptide(L)'
;MKKRWIAGIVVLVVIGAGAGLALAGRELSRVVPVANGMTRVSFDGNDGYVIRSWRENYNAHGFDMISFHFVDKANGGQWNLVPLYGAPGKPGAKGADDDEIDTLTVNGGADCLLQDFRLLKAAAGQPMRLIVATREMGDNYAASETVRFSDYVLTRNDDGTIGWPPLYFKLVKRTQSTGRYCDVNEAFDRERHLGTLSGVAH
;
A
#
# COMPACT_ATOMS: atom_id res chain seq x y z
N MET A 1 -29.00 11.98 -81.25
CA MET A 1 -27.88 11.05 -81.50
C MET A 1 -27.43 10.43 -80.19
N LYS A 2 -27.00 9.17 -80.27
CA LYS A 2 -26.73 8.18 -79.21
C LYS A 2 -25.80 8.61 -78.07
N LYS A 3 -26.11 8.10 -76.86
CA LYS A 3 -25.24 7.61 -75.74
C LYS A 3 -24.09 8.54 -75.27
N ARG A 4 -23.76 8.66 -73.98
CA ARG A 4 -23.33 7.59 -73.07
C ARG A 4 -23.40 8.12 -71.63
N TRP A 5 -23.99 7.32 -70.74
CA TRP A 5 -23.90 7.52 -69.29
C TRP A 5 -22.57 6.94 -68.82
N ILE A 6 -21.75 7.72 -68.14
CA ILE A 6 -20.56 7.25 -67.44
C ILE A 6 -20.96 7.08 -65.98
N ALA A 7 -21.10 5.83 -65.56
CA ALA A 7 -21.23 5.47 -64.15
C ALA A 7 -19.90 5.75 -63.46
N GLY A 8 -19.87 6.75 -62.57
CA GLY A 8 -18.76 6.98 -61.66
C GLY A 8 -18.80 5.95 -60.53
N ILE A 9 -17.76 5.11 -60.45
CA ILE A 9 -17.53 4.23 -59.31
C ILE A 9 -17.07 5.10 -58.14
N VAL A 10 -17.91 5.24 -57.12
CA VAL A 10 -17.49 5.77 -55.82
C VAL A 10 -16.83 4.64 -55.06
N VAL A 11 -15.51 4.66 -54.97
CA VAL A 11 -14.77 3.81 -54.03
C VAL A 11 -14.93 4.42 -52.65
N LEU A 12 -15.85 3.86 -51.85
CA LEU A 12 -15.97 4.16 -50.44
C LEU A 12 -14.85 3.40 -49.70
N VAL A 13 -13.74 4.10 -49.43
CA VAL A 13 -12.74 3.63 -48.47
C VAL A 13 -13.36 3.77 -47.08
N VAL A 14 -13.90 2.66 -46.57
CA VAL A 14 -14.25 2.54 -45.15
C VAL A 14 -12.94 2.44 -44.39
N ILE A 15 -12.40 3.58 -43.96
CA ILE A 15 -11.37 3.61 -42.92
C ILE A 15 -12.07 3.16 -41.65
N GLY A 16 -11.94 1.87 -41.35
CA GLY A 16 -12.30 1.32 -40.06
C GLY A 16 -11.44 1.98 -38.99
N ALA A 17 -11.93 3.10 -38.45
CA ALA A 17 -11.49 3.62 -37.17
C ALA A 17 -11.97 2.64 -36.10
N GLY A 18 -11.28 1.50 -36.01
CA GLY A 18 -11.27 0.69 -34.81
C GLY A 18 -10.63 1.53 -33.72
N ALA A 19 -11.42 2.38 -33.09
CA ALA A 19 -11.08 2.96 -31.80
C ALA A 19 -10.99 1.77 -30.85
N GLY A 20 -9.79 1.21 -30.74
CA GLY A 20 -9.42 0.33 -29.65
C GLY A 20 -9.63 1.12 -28.38
N LEU A 21 -10.79 0.94 -27.76
CA LEU A 21 -10.98 1.21 -26.34
C LEU A 21 -10.01 0.27 -25.64
N ALA A 22 -8.80 0.77 -25.40
CA ALA A 22 -7.92 0.21 -24.40
C ALA A 22 -8.69 0.33 -23.08
N LEU A 23 -9.37 -0.74 -22.71
CA LEU A 23 -9.76 -0.99 -21.34
C LEU A 23 -8.44 -0.96 -20.57
N ALA A 24 -8.14 0.19 -19.96
CA ALA A 24 -7.19 0.26 -18.88
C ALA A 24 -7.78 -0.63 -17.78
N GLY A 25 -7.46 -1.93 -17.87
CA GLY A 25 -7.72 -2.86 -16.80
C GLY A 25 -7.11 -2.23 -15.56
N ARG A 26 -7.94 -2.01 -14.53
CA ARG A 26 -7.44 -1.81 -13.19
C ARG A 26 -6.65 -3.06 -12.86
N GLU A 27 -5.34 -3.05 -13.14
CA GLU A 27 -4.40 -3.97 -12.53
C GLU A 27 -4.67 -3.84 -11.04
N LEU A 28 -5.33 -4.84 -10.47
CA LEU A 28 -5.59 -4.90 -9.05
C LEU A 28 -4.22 -4.85 -8.39
N SER A 29 -3.93 -3.77 -7.68
CA SER A 29 -2.68 -3.59 -6.98
C SER A 29 -2.49 -4.77 -6.05
N ARG A 30 -1.58 -5.68 -6.42
CA ARG A 30 -1.37 -6.96 -5.73
C ARG A 30 -0.74 -6.70 -4.36
N VAL A 31 -1.31 -7.31 -3.33
CA VAL A 31 -0.72 -7.33 -1.99
C VAL A 31 0.63 -8.04 -2.05
N VAL A 32 1.66 -7.42 -1.50
CA VAL A 32 3.00 -7.97 -1.34
C VAL A 32 3.09 -8.60 0.04
N PRO A 33 3.07 -9.94 0.17
CA PRO A 33 3.26 -10.58 1.47
C PRO A 33 4.71 -10.44 1.92
N VAL A 34 4.92 -10.10 3.19
CA VAL A 34 6.25 -9.91 3.78
C VAL A 34 6.65 -11.15 4.60
N ALA A 35 7.59 -11.93 4.08
CA ALA A 35 8.15 -13.08 4.78
C ALA A 35 9.03 -12.65 5.96
N ASN A 36 9.21 -13.54 6.94
CA ASN A 36 10.20 -13.33 8.00
C ASN A 36 11.60 -13.14 7.39
N GLY A 37 12.35 -12.16 7.89
CA GLY A 37 13.60 -11.72 7.29
C GLY A 37 13.36 -10.70 6.17
N MET A 38 14.03 -10.89 5.02
CA MET A 38 14.11 -9.90 3.96
C MET A 38 13.19 -10.26 2.78
N THR A 39 12.21 -9.41 2.49
CA THR A 39 11.36 -9.51 1.31
C THR A 39 11.79 -8.48 0.27
N ARG A 40 12.25 -8.93 -0.91
CA ARG A 40 12.67 -8.01 -1.97
C ARG A 40 11.48 -7.26 -2.57
N VAL A 41 11.62 -5.95 -2.70
CA VAL A 41 10.64 -5.05 -3.32
C VAL A 41 11.34 -3.99 -4.18
N SER A 42 10.58 -3.24 -4.98
CA SER A 42 11.09 -2.08 -5.69
C SER A 42 10.35 -0.82 -5.22
N PHE A 43 11.10 0.15 -4.72
CA PHE A 43 10.60 1.46 -4.29
C PHE A 43 10.90 2.47 -5.39
N ASP A 44 9.88 2.74 -6.22
CA ASP A 44 10.00 3.70 -7.33
C ASP A 44 11.21 3.43 -8.25
N GLY A 45 11.39 2.16 -8.64
CA GLY A 45 12.50 1.72 -9.49
C GLY A 45 13.82 1.47 -8.75
N ASN A 46 13.94 1.85 -7.47
CA ASN A 46 15.06 1.46 -6.63
C ASN A 46 14.85 0.06 -6.05
N ASP A 47 15.89 -0.77 -6.07
CA ASP A 47 15.83 -2.08 -5.43
C ASP A 47 15.86 -1.91 -3.91
N GLY A 48 15.07 -2.70 -3.19
CA GLY A 48 15.01 -2.62 -1.74
C GLY A 48 14.49 -3.88 -1.08
N TYR A 49 14.42 -3.81 0.24
CA TYR A 49 13.86 -4.86 1.08
C TYR A 49 12.86 -4.28 2.07
N VAL A 50 11.79 -5.03 2.28
CA VAL A 50 10.99 -4.95 3.50
C VAL A 50 11.53 -5.99 4.46
N ILE A 51 11.96 -5.56 5.63
CA ILE A 51 12.52 -6.43 6.66
C ILE A 51 11.45 -6.64 7.72
N ARG A 52 11.09 -7.90 7.93
CA ARG A 52 10.27 -8.34 9.06
C ARG A 52 11.16 -9.02 10.10
N SER A 53 10.99 -8.62 11.35
CA SER A 53 11.61 -9.27 12.50
C SER A 53 10.59 -9.49 13.61
N TRP A 54 10.78 -10.55 14.40
CA TRP A 54 9.98 -10.78 15.60
C TRP A 54 10.61 -10.06 16.79
N ARG A 55 9.83 -9.24 17.48
CA ARG A 55 10.21 -8.64 18.76
C ARG A 55 9.66 -9.47 19.90
N GLU A 56 10.51 -10.36 20.39
CA GLU A 56 10.26 -11.15 21.59
C GLU A 56 10.21 -10.25 22.83
N ASN A 57 9.33 -10.57 23.77
CA ASN A 57 9.17 -9.85 25.04
C ASN A 57 8.92 -10.79 26.24
N TYR A 58 9.21 -12.09 26.08
CA TYR A 58 9.06 -13.17 27.04
C TYR A 58 7.62 -13.36 27.54
N ASN A 59 6.63 -13.08 26.69
CA ASN A 59 5.23 -13.41 26.93
C ASN A 59 4.51 -13.79 25.61
N ALA A 60 3.21 -14.13 25.71
CA ALA A 60 2.41 -14.58 24.56
C ALA A 60 2.09 -13.48 23.53
N HIS A 61 2.59 -12.26 23.72
CA HIS A 61 2.28 -11.06 22.94
C HIS A 61 3.53 -10.40 22.40
N GLY A 62 4.53 -11.19 21.97
CA GLY A 62 5.53 -10.68 21.03
C GLY A 62 4.85 -10.19 19.75
N PHE A 63 5.57 -9.43 18.93
CA PHE A 63 4.99 -8.83 17.73
C PHE A 63 6.00 -8.66 16.62
N ASP A 64 5.52 -8.60 15.38
CA ASP A 64 6.38 -8.33 14.25
C ASP A 64 6.71 -6.84 14.14
N MET A 65 7.96 -6.55 13.79
CA MET A 65 8.46 -5.24 13.42
C MET A 65 8.80 -5.24 11.93
N ILE A 66 8.30 -4.24 11.22
CA ILE A 66 8.42 -4.09 9.78
C ILE A 66 9.16 -2.79 9.49
N SER A 67 10.21 -2.87 8.67
CA SER A 67 10.99 -1.71 8.25
C SER A 67 11.28 -1.77 6.76
N PHE A 68 11.34 -0.61 6.12
CA PHE A 68 11.43 -0.48 4.67
C PHE A 68 12.76 0.14 4.31
N HIS A 69 13.50 -0.49 3.40
CA HIS A 69 14.85 -0.06 3.04
C HIS A 69 15.05 -0.13 1.54
N PHE A 70 15.73 0.85 0.96
CA PHE A 70 16.12 0.82 -0.45
C PHE A 70 17.60 1.14 -0.64
N VAL A 71 18.13 0.69 -1.76
CA VAL A 71 19.48 1.02 -2.22
C VAL A 71 19.38 2.24 -3.12
N ASP A 72 19.94 3.36 -2.66
CA ASP A 72 20.06 4.56 -3.46
C ASP A 72 21.24 4.41 -4.43
N LYS A 73 20.92 3.99 -5.67
CA LYS A 73 21.93 3.83 -6.72
C LYS A 73 22.54 5.15 -7.16
N ALA A 74 21.82 6.27 -6.99
CA ALA A 74 22.35 7.59 -7.34
C ALA A 74 23.39 8.06 -6.32
N ASN A 75 23.26 7.66 -5.06
CA ASN A 75 24.20 7.96 -3.99
C ASN A 75 25.12 6.77 -3.64
N GLY A 76 25.79 6.20 -4.65
CA GLY A 76 26.83 5.20 -4.44
C GLY A 76 26.37 3.84 -3.89
N GLY A 77 25.06 3.54 -3.95
CA GLY A 77 24.50 2.30 -3.44
C GLY A 77 24.28 2.29 -1.92
N GLN A 78 24.14 3.46 -1.30
CA GLN A 78 23.84 3.56 0.13
C GLN A 78 22.47 2.94 0.46
N TRP A 79 22.40 2.21 1.58
CA TRP A 79 21.15 1.77 2.17
C TRP A 79 20.46 2.91 2.89
N ASN A 80 19.21 3.18 2.51
CA ASN A 80 18.38 4.22 3.10
C ASN A 80 17.09 3.62 3.65
N LEU A 81 16.65 4.15 4.79
CA LEU A 81 15.34 3.86 5.37
C LEU A 81 14.25 4.57 4.55
N VAL A 82 13.09 3.94 4.43
CA VAL A 82 11.85 4.55 3.92
C VAL A 82 10.87 4.68 5.09
N PRO A 83 10.91 5.79 5.85
CA PRO A 83 10.04 5.98 7.00
C PRO A 83 8.61 6.30 6.58
N LEU A 84 7.69 6.25 7.54
CA LEU A 84 6.31 6.69 7.40
C LEU A 84 6.17 8.07 8.07
N TYR A 85 5.60 9.04 7.35
CA TYR A 85 5.20 10.33 7.90
C TYR A 85 3.70 10.40 8.10
N GLY A 86 3.32 10.86 9.29
CA GLY A 86 1.95 10.87 9.77
C GLY A 86 1.64 9.52 10.39
N ALA A 87 1.80 9.41 11.70
CA ALA A 87 1.61 8.14 12.43
C ALA A 87 0.29 7.46 12.04
N PRO A 88 0.24 6.12 11.91
CA PRO A 88 -1.03 5.39 11.69
C PRO A 88 -1.98 5.58 12.89
N GLY A 89 -1.45 6.19 13.96
CA GLY A 89 -2.06 6.54 15.22
C GLY A 89 -1.85 5.38 16.18
N LYS A 90 -1.18 5.63 17.31
CA LYS A 90 -1.28 4.66 18.42
C LYS A 90 -2.73 4.60 18.86
N PRO A 91 -3.19 3.44 19.36
CA PRO A 91 -4.39 3.38 20.15
C PRO A 91 -4.35 4.50 21.23
N GLY A 92 -5.27 5.47 21.18
CA GLY A 92 -5.33 6.62 22.09
C GLY A 92 -4.40 7.83 21.86
N ALA A 93 -3.60 7.90 20.79
CA ALA A 93 -2.76 9.09 20.50
C ALA A 93 -3.34 9.98 19.38
N LYS A 94 -3.32 11.30 19.59
CA LYS A 94 -3.46 12.28 18.50
C LYS A 94 -2.14 12.30 17.74
N GLY A 95 -2.00 11.48 16.69
CA GLY A 95 -0.83 11.55 15.82
C GLY A 95 -0.73 12.94 15.20
N ALA A 96 0.45 13.54 15.16
CA ALA A 96 0.70 14.68 14.30
C ALA A 96 0.86 14.17 12.86
N ASP A 97 0.41 14.94 11.88
CA ASP A 97 0.52 14.56 10.47
C ASP A 97 1.98 14.51 9.98
N ASP A 98 2.91 15.07 10.76
CA ASP A 98 4.36 15.10 10.48
C ASP A 98 5.17 14.13 11.37
N ASP A 99 4.51 13.31 12.21
CA ASP A 99 5.23 12.33 13.03
C ASP A 99 5.93 11.30 12.14
N GLU A 100 7.25 11.19 12.28
CA GLU A 100 8.08 10.20 11.60
C GLU A 100 8.10 8.87 12.37
N ILE A 101 7.95 7.76 11.65
CA ILE A 101 8.06 6.41 12.20
C ILE A 101 8.91 5.54 11.28
N ASP A 102 9.97 4.97 11.87
CA ASP A 102 10.92 4.11 11.16
C ASP A 102 10.45 2.66 11.02
N THR A 103 9.55 2.23 11.92
CA THR A 103 9.08 0.84 12.00
C THR A 103 7.59 0.74 12.23
N LEU A 104 6.95 -0.15 11.49
CA LEU A 104 5.56 -0.53 11.69
C LEU A 104 5.50 -1.81 12.54
N THR A 105 4.52 -1.93 13.43
CA THR A 105 4.28 -3.18 14.17
C THR A 105 3.10 -3.96 13.60
N VAL A 106 3.16 -5.29 13.61
CA VAL A 106 1.96 -6.15 13.49
C VAL A 106 1.77 -6.84 14.83
N ASN A 107 0.66 -6.54 15.51
CA ASN A 107 0.43 -6.96 16.90
C ASN A 107 -1.03 -7.32 17.17
N GLY A 108 -1.25 -8.11 18.22
CA GLY A 108 -2.56 -8.66 18.53
C GLY A 108 -2.58 -9.55 19.77
N GLY A 109 -3.76 -10.10 20.03
CA GLY A 109 -3.95 -11.21 20.96
C GLY A 109 -3.86 -12.55 20.23
N ALA A 110 -4.15 -13.63 20.95
CA ALA A 110 -4.19 -14.98 20.37
C ALA A 110 -5.24 -15.10 19.25
N ASP A 111 -6.37 -14.39 19.39
CA ASP A 111 -7.54 -14.58 18.53
C ASP A 111 -7.71 -13.48 17.48
N CYS A 112 -7.27 -12.25 17.76
CA CYS A 112 -7.46 -11.15 16.82
C CYS A 112 -6.29 -10.13 16.84
N LEU A 113 -5.93 -9.63 15.66
CA LEU A 113 -4.94 -8.56 15.49
C LEU A 113 -5.52 -7.16 15.76
N LEU A 114 -4.72 -6.33 16.42
CA LEU A 114 -5.00 -4.90 16.66
C LEU A 114 -4.44 -4.01 15.56
N GLN A 115 -3.31 -4.40 14.98
CA GLN A 115 -2.66 -3.66 13.92
C GLN A 115 -2.03 -4.60 12.90
N ASP A 116 -2.25 -4.31 11.62
CA ASP A 116 -1.67 -5.01 10.47
C ASP A 116 -1.64 -4.06 9.27
N PHE A 117 -1.06 -4.49 8.15
CA PHE A 117 -0.93 -3.70 6.94
C PHE A 117 -1.19 -4.48 5.66
N ARG A 118 -1.33 -3.72 4.58
CA ARG A 118 -1.24 -4.20 3.20
C ARG A 118 -0.26 -3.33 2.44
N LEU A 119 0.85 -3.92 2.02
CA LEU A 119 1.75 -3.30 1.06
C LEU A 119 1.25 -3.64 -0.33
N LEU A 120 0.93 -2.63 -1.13
CA LEU A 120 0.34 -2.79 -2.44
C LEU A 120 1.37 -2.41 -3.49
N LYS A 121 1.68 -3.35 -4.39
CA LYS A 121 2.56 -3.07 -5.52
C LYS A 121 1.96 -1.96 -6.38
N ALA A 122 2.82 -1.06 -6.84
CA ALA A 122 2.51 -0.08 -7.87
C ALA A 122 1.89 -0.76 -9.11
N ALA A 123 0.68 -0.32 -9.50
CA ALA A 123 0.21 -0.52 -10.87
C ALA A 123 1.04 0.36 -11.82
N ALA A 124 1.02 0.07 -13.13
CA ALA A 124 1.77 0.86 -14.09
C ALA A 124 1.45 2.36 -13.98
N GLY A 125 2.48 3.18 -13.75
CA GLY A 125 2.34 4.64 -13.59
C GLY A 125 1.70 5.10 -12.28
N GLN A 126 1.61 4.24 -11.26
CA GLN A 126 1.10 4.60 -9.93
C GLN A 126 2.18 4.36 -8.86
N PRO A 127 2.23 5.18 -7.80
CA PRO A 127 3.16 4.95 -6.70
C PRO A 127 2.76 3.71 -5.89
N MET A 128 3.75 3.10 -5.23
CA MET A 128 3.51 2.05 -4.23
C MET A 128 2.66 2.61 -3.10
N ARG A 129 1.74 1.78 -2.57
CA ARG A 129 0.85 2.17 -1.48
C ARG A 129 1.05 1.28 -0.28
N LEU A 130 0.93 1.86 0.90
CA LEU A 130 0.87 1.14 2.16
C LEU A 130 -0.43 1.51 2.84
N ILE A 131 -1.21 0.53 3.27
CA ILE A 131 -2.40 0.78 4.08
C ILE A 131 -2.19 0.11 5.42
N VAL A 132 -2.28 0.88 6.50
CA VAL A 132 -2.18 0.38 7.87
C VAL A 132 -3.57 0.39 8.48
N ALA A 133 -4.02 -0.75 8.99
CA ALA A 133 -5.25 -0.86 9.76
C ALA A 133 -4.90 -0.92 11.25
N THR A 134 -5.54 -0.08 12.05
CA THR A 134 -5.37 -0.03 13.51
C THR A 134 -6.73 -0.06 14.18
N ARG A 135 -6.88 -0.79 15.27
CA ARG A 135 -8.01 -0.65 16.19
C ARG A 135 -7.53 -0.55 17.62
N GLU A 136 -8.39 0.05 18.45
CA GLU A 136 -8.25 -0.04 19.89
C GLU A 136 -8.49 -1.48 20.36
N MET A 137 -7.90 -1.86 21.50
CA MET A 137 -8.15 -3.16 22.10
C MET A 137 -9.63 -3.27 22.55
N GLY A 138 -10.21 -2.19 23.08
CA GLY A 138 -11.50 -2.25 23.76
C GLY A 138 -11.36 -2.93 25.13
N ASP A 139 -12.40 -3.67 25.55
CA ASP A 139 -12.40 -4.36 26.85
C ASP A 139 -11.37 -5.50 26.94
N ASN A 140 -11.06 -6.14 25.81
CA ASN A 140 -10.07 -7.21 25.68
C ASN A 140 -9.69 -7.43 24.20
N TYR A 141 -8.69 -8.27 23.92
CA TYR A 141 -8.25 -8.55 22.54
C TYR A 141 -9.33 -9.07 21.60
N ALA A 142 -10.41 -9.69 22.08
CA ALA A 142 -11.50 -10.18 21.24
C ALA A 142 -12.66 -9.17 21.08
N ALA A 143 -12.59 -8.01 21.75
CA ALA A 143 -13.61 -6.97 21.61
C ALA A 143 -13.63 -6.43 20.17
N SER A 144 -14.85 -6.26 19.65
CA SER A 144 -15.05 -5.71 18.32
C SER A 144 -15.06 -4.19 18.38
N GLU A 145 -14.14 -3.55 17.67
CA GLU A 145 -13.99 -2.09 17.62
C GLU A 145 -13.98 -1.58 16.19
N THR A 146 -14.24 -0.29 16.00
CA THR A 146 -14.05 0.32 14.68
C THR A 146 -12.57 0.33 14.32
N VAL A 147 -12.27 0.03 13.06
CA VAL A 147 -10.91 0.01 12.52
C VAL A 147 -10.63 1.31 11.80
N ARG A 148 -9.50 1.93 12.09
CA ARG A 148 -8.96 3.06 11.33
C ARG A 148 -8.01 2.53 10.26
N PHE A 149 -8.23 2.96 9.02
CA PHE A 149 -7.32 2.75 7.90
C PHE A 149 -6.55 4.04 7.63
N SER A 150 -5.22 3.93 7.64
CA SER A 150 -4.29 5.00 7.28
C SER A 150 -3.65 4.63 5.94
N ASP A 151 -4.02 5.36 4.90
CA ASP A 151 -3.55 5.18 3.54
C ASP A 151 -2.31 6.06 3.30
N TYR A 152 -1.21 5.42 2.91
CA TYR A 152 0.06 6.05 2.58
C TYR A 152 0.42 5.83 1.12
N VAL A 153 1.17 6.79 0.58
CA VAL A 153 1.73 6.76 -0.77
C VAL A 153 3.24 6.94 -0.69
N LEU A 154 3.98 6.07 -1.37
CA LEU A 154 5.43 6.24 -1.54
C LEU A 154 5.69 7.54 -2.31
N THR A 155 6.48 8.41 -1.70
CA THR A 155 6.75 9.77 -2.17
C THR A 155 8.25 9.99 -2.26
N ARG A 156 8.68 10.77 -3.24
CA ARG A 156 10.05 11.21 -3.44
C ARG A 156 10.25 12.62 -2.87
N ASN A 157 11.39 12.87 -2.26
CA ASN A 157 11.84 14.21 -1.88
C ASN A 157 12.61 14.88 -3.05
N ASP A 158 11.94 15.07 -4.20
CA ASP A 158 12.59 15.61 -5.41
C ASP A 158 12.91 17.11 -5.29
N ASP A 159 12.27 17.83 -4.36
CA ASP A 159 12.55 19.24 -4.07
C ASP A 159 13.75 19.43 -3.12
N GLY A 160 14.30 18.33 -2.59
CA GLY A 160 15.47 18.37 -1.71
C GLY A 160 15.18 19.04 -0.38
N THR A 161 13.95 18.91 0.13
CA THR A 161 13.56 19.48 1.43
C THR A 161 14.50 18.98 2.51
N ILE A 162 15.19 19.91 3.18
CA ILE A 162 16.18 19.61 4.21
C ILE A 162 15.50 18.87 5.36
N GLY A 163 16.10 17.76 5.79
CA GLY A 163 15.60 16.92 6.87
C GLY A 163 14.63 15.82 6.42
N TRP A 164 14.22 15.80 5.14
CA TRP A 164 13.37 14.73 4.60
C TRP A 164 14.21 13.67 3.88
N PRO A 165 13.89 12.37 4.03
CA PRO A 165 14.60 11.29 3.35
C PRO A 165 14.28 11.30 1.85
N PRO A 166 15.13 10.68 0.99
CA PRO A 166 14.88 10.68 -0.46
C PRO A 166 13.57 9.97 -0.84
N LEU A 167 13.20 8.92 -0.11
CA LEU A 167 11.93 8.21 -0.25
C LEU A 167 11.26 8.05 1.12
N TYR A 168 9.94 8.22 1.16
CA TYR A 168 9.13 8.03 2.37
C TYR A 168 7.68 7.68 2.03
N PHE A 169 6.97 7.05 2.96
CA PHE A 169 5.53 6.87 2.88
C PHE A 169 4.83 8.07 3.50
N LYS A 170 4.12 8.85 2.68
CA LYS A 170 3.33 9.99 3.13
C LYS A 170 1.89 9.58 3.37
N LEU A 171 1.35 9.86 4.56
CA LEU A 171 -0.07 9.69 4.81
C LEU A 171 -0.88 10.62 3.88
N VAL A 172 -1.85 10.05 3.16
CA VAL A 172 -2.74 10.81 2.27
C VAL A 172 -4.19 10.80 2.73
N LYS A 173 -4.59 9.80 3.52
CA LYS A 173 -5.97 9.68 3.98
C LYS A 173 -6.07 8.83 5.24
N ARG A 174 -6.95 9.24 6.16
CA ARG A 174 -7.47 8.37 7.22
C ARG A 174 -8.96 8.15 6.99
N THR A 175 -9.41 6.91 7.16
CA THR A 175 -10.84 6.57 7.17
C THR A 175 -11.13 5.61 8.31
N GLN A 176 -12.35 5.65 8.81
CA GLN A 176 -12.85 4.69 9.79
C GLN A 176 -13.74 3.68 9.08
N SER A 177 -13.71 2.43 9.55
CA SER A 177 -14.62 1.39 9.09
C SER A 177 -16.06 1.73 9.45
N THR A 178 -16.99 1.22 8.66
CA THR A 178 -18.42 1.33 8.94
C THR A 178 -18.83 0.28 9.97
N GLY A 179 -18.23 -0.91 9.92
CA GLY A 179 -18.41 -1.98 10.89
C GLY A 179 -17.47 -1.89 12.09
N ARG A 180 -17.75 -2.75 13.08
CA ARG A 180 -16.84 -3.08 14.18
C ARG A 180 -16.29 -4.48 13.95
N TYR A 181 -15.00 -4.67 14.23
CA TYR A 181 -14.27 -5.89 13.94
C TYR A 181 -13.38 -6.26 15.13
N CYS A 182 -13.31 -7.55 15.45
CA CYS A 182 -12.26 -8.03 16.35
C CYS A 182 -10.93 -8.10 15.61
N ASP A 183 -10.89 -8.41 14.31
CA ASP A 183 -9.63 -8.55 13.58
C ASP A 183 -9.53 -7.51 12.46
N VAL A 184 -8.40 -6.80 12.41
CA VAL A 184 -8.14 -5.81 11.36
C VAL A 184 -8.07 -6.42 9.95
N ASN A 185 -7.74 -7.70 9.82
CA ASN A 185 -7.73 -8.41 8.54
C ASN A 185 -9.14 -8.72 8.04
N GLU A 186 -10.10 -8.98 8.94
CA GLU A 186 -11.50 -9.07 8.56
C GLU A 186 -12.03 -7.72 8.05
N ALA A 187 -11.61 -6.63 8.68
CA ALA A 187 -11.93 -5.28 8.22
C ALA A 187 -11.30 -4.97 6.85
N PHE A 188 -10.05 -5.37 6.62
CA PHE A 188 -9.41 -5.22 5.30
C PHE A 188 -10.19 -5.93 4.19
N ASP A 189 -10.67 -7.14 4.45
CA ASP A 189 -11.44 -7.89 3.47
C ASP A 189 -12.80 -7.23 3.19
N ARG A 190 -13.55 -6.91 4.24
CA ARG A 190 -14.93 -6.41 4.11
C ARG A 190 -15.04 -4.96 3.66
N GLU A 191 -14.13 -4.10 4.10
CA GLU A 191 -14.20 -2.65 3.87
C GLU A 191 -13.26 -2.17 2.75
N ARG A 192 -12.22 -2.96 2.43
CA ARG A 192 -11.22 -2.60 1.40
C ARG A 192 -11.05 -3.64 0.29
N HIS A 193 -11.64 -4.83 0.42
CA HIS A 193 -11.49 -5.94 -0.53
C HIS A 193 -10.01 -6.35 -0.75
N LEU A 194 -9.23 -6.31 0.33
CA LEU A 194 -7.79 -6.64 0.31
C LEU A 194 -7.48 -8.00 0.96
N GLY A 195 -8.51 -8.82 1.17
CA GLY A 195 -8.39 -10.17 1.71
C GLY A 195 -8.11 -10.23 3.21
N THR A 196 -8.29 -11.43 3.75
CA THR A 196 -8.10 -11.76 5.17
C THR A 196 -6.68 -12.17 5.55
N LEU A 197 -5.78 -12.33 4.57
CA LEU A 197 -4.39 -12.70 4.84
C LEU A 197 -3.61 -11.51 5.38
N SER A 198 -2.81 -11.72 6.42
CA SER A 198 -1.93 -10.68 6.98
C SER A 198 -0.99 -10.07 5.95
N GLY A 199 -0.50 -8.84 6.23
CA GLY A 199 0.60 -8.25 5.48
C GLY A 199 1.89 -9.06 5.59
N VAL A 200 2.03 -9.87 6.65
CA VAL A 200 3.12 -10.81 6.83
C VAL A 200 2.74 -12.21 6.33
N ALA A 201 3.70 -12.93 5.73
CA ALA A 201 3.53 -14.33 5.33
C ALA A 201 3.74 -15.27 6.52
N HIS A 202 2.91 -16.31 6.64
CA HIS A 202 3.09 -17.41 7.59
C HIS A 202 3.82 -18.58 6.94
#